data_AF-A0A8H4S0X9-F1
#
_entry.id   AF-A0A8H4S0X9-F1
#
_cell.length_a   1.000
_cell.length_b   1.000
_cell.length_c   1.000
_cell.angle_alpha   90.00
_cell.angle_beta   90.00
_cell.angle_gamma   90.00
#
_symmetry.space_group_name_H-M   'P 1'
#
loop_
_entity.id
_entity.type
_entity.pdbx_description
1 polymer ?
#
loop_
_entity_poly.entity_id
_entity_poly.type
_entity_poly.pdbx_seq_one_letter_code
_entity_poly.pdbx_strand_id
1 'polypeptide(L)'
;MRFFGIPSLALPLGLALSTVVYANEKRSSNVCTVKANGNQKDDVPNILEAFHRCGNGGKIIFPEDEAYWIGTRLNPVVNDITIEWRGKWTFSDDLDYWRNSSYPIAFQNHAAGFVITGQNIRIDGYGTGGIDGNGNTWYTAEKGHTQPGRPMPFVFWNVSDVSVDNFYIKDPQLWSVNIMNGTNMRFNNIYCNATAVDAPYGENWVQNTDGFDTMDAQNIQLSNFIYQGGDDCVAIKPRSYNIDIHNVTCRGGNGIAIGSLGQYQEDSSVADIRIDKVKVIRYNEDMHNSAYIKTWVGELVPQSSYESAGLARGGGWGSVRNVLLSNFEVHGANSGPAITQDSGNNGFICFMLECALVL
;
A
#
# COMPACT_ATOMS: atom_id res chain seq x y z
N MET A 1 27.16 -51.49 72.89
CA MET A 1 26.24 -50.67 72.08
C MET A 1 26.96 -50.28 70.80
N ARG A 2 26.41 -50.70 69.65
CA ARG A 2 26.97 -50.42 68.32
C ARG A 2 26.67 -48.98 67.93
N PHE A 3 27.67 -48.23 67.49
CA PHE A 3 27.50 -47.07 66.62
C PHE A 3 28.46 -47.21 65.44
N PHE A 4 27.88 -47.27 64.24
CA PHE A 4 28.58 -47.36 62.97
C PHE A 4 29.17 -45.99 62.61
N GLY A 5 30.47 -45.95 62.30
CA GLY A 5 31.11 -44.81 61.64
C GLY A 5 30.91 -44.89 60.13
N ILE A 6 30.44 -43.79 59.54
CA ILE A 6 30.33 -43.61 58.08
C ILE A 6 31.61 -42.91 57.59
N PRO A 7 32.29 -43.40 56.54
CA PRO A 7 33.40 -42.66 55.95
C PRO A 7 32.88 -41.61 54.97
N SER A 8 33.32 -40.36 55.14
CA SER A 8 33.08 -39.26 54.19
C SER A 8 33.91 -39.48 52.91
N LEU A 9 33.26 -39.69 51.78
CA LEU A 9 33.87 -39.52 50.46
C LEU A 9 33.95 -38.02 50.13
N ALA A 10 35.16 -37.50 49.95
CA ALA A 10 35.40 -36.21 49.30
C ALA A 10 35.34 -36.40 47.77
N LEU A 11 34.34 -35.82 47.11
CA LEU A 11 34.35 -35.63 45.65
C LEU A 11 35.12 -34.35 45.32
N PRO A 12 36.05 -34.35 44.34
CA PRO A 12 36.63 -33.12 43.86
C PRO A 12 35.60 -32.37 43.01
N LEU A 13 35.27 -31.14 43.41
CA LEU A 13 34.49 -30.20 42.61
C LEU A 13 35.38 -29.70 41.46
N GLY A 14 35.31 -30.35 40.31
CA GLY A 14 35.88 -29.82 39.07
C GLY A 14 35.05 -28.63 38.60
N LEU A 15 35.54 -27.41 38.82
CA LEU A 15 35.00 -26.21 38.16
C LEU A 15 35.34 -26.29 36.66
N ALA A 16 34.40 -26.81 35.87
CA ALA A 16 34.41 -26.58 34.44
C ALA A 16 33.91 -25.15 34.19
N LEU A 17 34.84 -24.22 33.96
CA LEU A 17 34.51 -22.93 33.35
C LEU A 17 34.06 -23.21 31.92
N SER A 18 32.74 -23.29 31.72
CA SER A 18 32.14 -23.23 30.39
C SER A 18 32.33 -21.81 29.87
N THR A 19 33.37 -21.60 29.06
CA THR A 19 33.49 -20.42 28.21
C THR A 19 32.32 -20.45 27.24
N VAL A 20 31.31 -19.61 27.48
CA VAL A 20 30.29 -19.31 26.48
C VAL A 20 31.00 -18.54 25.37
N VAL A 21 31.45 -19.26 24.35
CA VAL A 21 31.84 -18.68 23.09
C VAL A 21 30.53 -18.19 22.47
N TYR A 22 30.26 -16.88 22.57
CA TYR A 22 29.34 -16.24 21.66
C TYR A 22 29.97 -16.36 20.27
N ALA A 23 29.61 -17.44 19.57
CA ALA A 23 29.81 -17.53 18.14
C ALA A 23 29.03 -16.37 17.55
N ASN A 24 29.73 -15.29 17.23
CA ASN A 24 29.21 -14.26 16.35
C ASN A 24 29.17 -14.93 14.97
N GLU A 25 28.11 -15.70 14.72
CA GLU A 25 27.80 -16.17 13.38
C GLU A 25 27.65 -14.93 12.52
N LYS A 26 28.73 -14.62 11.81
CA LYS A 26 28.68 -13.72 10.67
C LYS A 26 27.75 -14.41 9.67
N ARG A 27 26.43 -14.19 9.80
CA ARG A 27 25.43 -14.62 8.83
C ARG A 27 25.95 -14.14 7.48
N SER A 28 26.44 -15.07 6.67
CA SER A 28 26.67 -14.82 5.25
C SER A 28 25.31 -14.41 4.70
N SER A 29 25.08 -13.10 4.53
CA SER A 29 23.81 -12.62 3.98
C SER A 29 23.67 -13.21 2.60
N ASN A 30 22.74 -14.17 2.43
CA ASN A 30 22.46 -14.76 1.12
C ASN A 30 22.02 -13.64 0.18
N VAL A 31 22.78 -13.41 -0.90
CA VAL A 31 22.48 -12.40 -1.92
C VAL A 31 21.99 -13.10 -3.17
N CYS A 32 20.80 -12.72 -3.64
CA CYS A 32 20.22 -13.18 -4.89
C CYS A 32 20.16 -12.00 -5.88
N THR A 33 20.92 -12.08 -6.96
CA THR A 33 20.77 -11.14 -8.09
C THR A 33 19.86 -11.78 -9.14
N VAL A 34 18.72 -11.16 -9.42
CA VAL A 34 17.73 -11.70 -10.35
C VAL A 34 18.00 -11.17 -11.75
N LYS A 35 18.04 -12.04 -12.75
CA LYS A 35 18.13 -11.67 -14.16
C LYS A 35 16.76 -11.79 -14.82
N ALA A 36 16.42 -10.82 -15.67
CA ALA A 36 15.20 -10.89 -16.45
C ALA A 36 15.38 -11.91 -17.58
N ASN A 37 14.30 -12.59 -17.93
CA ASN A 37 14.25 -13.53 -19.03
C ASN A 37 14.30 -12.83 -20.40
N GLY A 38 13.91 -11.54 -20.43
CA GLY A 38 13.80 -10.73 -21.64
C GLY A 38 12.62 -11.14 -22.53
N ASN A 39 12.41 -10.38 -23.61
CA ASN A 39 11.37 -10.66 -24.63
C ASN A 39 9.96 -10.86 -24.06
N GLN A 40 9.58 -10.11 -23.02
CA GLN A 40 8.28 -10.23 -22.34
C GLN A 40 7.95 -11.66 -21.86
N LYS A 41 8.96 -12.47 -21.57
CA LYS A 41 8.76 -13.76 -20.93
C LYS A 41 8.56 -13.56 -19.44
N ASP A 42 7.54 -14.19 -18.87
CA ASP A 42 7.17 -14.04 -17.46
C ASP A 42 8.37 -14.30 -16.53
N ASP A 43 8.69 -13.29 -15.71
CA ASP A 43 9.80 -13.26 -14.76
C ASP A 43 9.38 -13.64 -13.34
N VAL A 44 8.09 -13.82 -13.09
CA VAL A 44 7.56 -14.18 -11.77
C VAL A 44 8.20 -15.46 -11.22
N PRO A 45 8.44 -16.54 -12.00
CA PRO A 45 9.09 -17.73 -11.47
C PRO A 45 10.51 -17.50 -10.92
N ASN A 46 11.36 -16.74 -11.64
CA ASN A 46 12.72 -16.40 -11.19
C ASN A 46 12.71 -15.41 -10.01
N ILE A 47 11.76 -14.47 -10.00
CA ILE A 47 11.54 -13.55 -8.88
C ILE A 47 11.16 -14.34 -7.61
N LEU A 48 10.17 -15.23 -7.70
CA LEU A 48 9.71 -16.05 -6.58
C LEU A 48 10.80 -17.00 -6.07
N GLU A 49 11.63 -17.56 -6.95
CA GLU A 49 12.78 -18.37 -6.53
C GLU A 49 13.82 -17.55 -5.75
N ALA A 50 14.07 -16.30 -6.14
CA ALA A 50 14.94 -15.40 -5.39
C ALA A 50 14.36 -15.07 -4.01
N PHE A 51 13.06 -14.80 -3.92
CA PHE A 51 12.36 -14.63 -2.65
C PHE A 51 12.40 -15.88 -1.78
N HIS A 52 12.22 -17.06 -2.35
CA HIS A 52 12.34 -18.32 -1.62
C HIS A 52 13.75 -18.51 -1.03
N ARG A 53 14.80 -18.24 -1.80
CA ARG A 53 16.19 -18.46 -1.38
C ARG A 53 16.77 -17.38 -0.47
N CYS A 54 16.44 -16.12 -0.72
CA CYS A 54 17.05 -14.96 -0.07
C CYS A 54 16.06 -14.11 0.72
N GLY A 55 14.77 -14.47 0.74
CA GLY A 55 13.73 -13.69 1.39
C GLY A 55 13.66 -13.78 2.90
N ASN A 56 14.52 -14.59 3.54
CA ASN A 56 14.55 -14.78 4.99
C ASN A 56 15.96 -14.48 5.53
N GLY A 57 16.23 -13.22 5.87
CA GLY A 57 17.55 -12.76 6.37
C GLY A 57 18.56 -12.38 5.29
N GLY A 58 18.14 -12.30 4.02
CA GLY A 58 19.03 -12.09 2.87
C GLY A 58 18.83 -10.76 2.15
N LYS A 59 19.45 -10.66 0.98
CA LYS A 59 19.34 -9.52 0.07
C LYS A 59 18.93 -9.99 -1.33
N ILE A 60 18.01 -9.27 -1.95
CA ILE A 60 17.66 -9.45 -3.37
C ILE A 60 18.04 -8.19 -4.13
N ILE A 61 18.64 -8.36 -5.30
CA ILE A 61 19.04 -7.28 -6.19
C ILE A 61 18.34 -7.49 -7.54
N PHE A 62 17.58 -6.48 -7.95
CA PHE A 62 17.07 -6.33 -9.31
C PHE A 62 17.92 -5.27 -10.01
N PRO A 63 18.91 -5.65 -10.85
CA PRO A 63 19.82 -4.69 -11.48
C PRO A 63 19.13 -3.65 -12.36
N GLU A 64 19.75 -2.48 -12.51
CA GLU A 64 19.19 -1.31 -13.20
C GLU A 64 18.97 -1.54 -14.70
N ASP A 65 19.82 -2.37 -15.32
CA ASP A 65 19.78 -2.73 -16.73
C ASP A 65 18.75 -3.80 -17.08
N GLU A 66 18.00 -4.30 -16.08
CA GLU A 66 17.03 -5.38 -16.25
C GLU A 66 15.59 -4.83 -16.29
N ALA A 67 14.83 -5.32 -17.26
CA ALA A 67 13.40 -5.06 -17.39
C ALA A 67 12.63 -6.38 -17.24
N TYR A 68 11.89 -6.50 -16.15
CA TYR A 68 11.16 -7.70 -15.78
C TYR A 68 9.74 -7.64 -16.29
N TRP A 69 9.26 -8.74 -16.85
CA TRP A 69 7.87 -8.88 -17.28
C TRP A 69 7.06 -9.68 -16.26
N ILE A 70 6.10 -9.04 -15.62
CA ILE A 70 5.24 -9.67 -14.62
C ILE A 70 4.01 -10.20 -15.34
N GLY A 71 4.08 -11.45 -15.77
CA GLY A 71 3.01 -12.12 -16.53
C GLY A 71 1.98 -12.81 -15.65
N THR A 72 2.33 -13.10 -14.39
CA THR A 72 1.45 -13.78 -13.44
C THR A 72 1.43 -13.09 -12.07
N ARG A 73 0.37 -13.34 -11.28
CA ARG A 73 0.29 -12.82 -9.90
C ARG A 73 1.36 -13.44 -9.00
N LEU A 74 1.82 -12.71 -7.99
CA LEU A 74 2.83 -13.19 -7.03
C LEU A 74 2.60 -12.72 -5.59
N ASN A 75 2.91 -13.58 -4.63
CA ASN A 75 2.71 -13.33 -3.20
C ASN A 75 3.86 -13.83 -2.29
N PRO A 76 5.09 -13.30 -2.42
CA PRO A 76 6.19 -13.73 -1.56
C PRO A 76 5.92 -13.43 -0.06
N VAL A 77 6.30 -14.37 0.79
CA VAL A 77 6.36 -14.21 2.25
C VAL A 77 7.81 -14.11 2.67
N VAL A 78 8.19 -12.99 3.30
CA VAL A 78 9.59 -12.61 3.54
C VAL A 78 9.80 -12.14 4.97
N ASN A 79 11.01 -12.31 5.49
CA ASN A 79 11.38 -11.83 6.82
C ASN A 79 12.82 -11.32 6.80
N ASP A 80 13.11 -10.20 7.45
CA ASP A 80 14.46 -9.67 7.57
C ASP A 80 15.17 -9.52 6.20
N ILE A 81 14.53 -8.88 5.22
CA ILE A 81 15.02 -8.80 3.84
C ILE A 81 15.43 -7.38 3.47
N THR A 82 16.48 -7.26 2.65
CA THR A 82 16.78 -6.04 1.89
C THR A 82 16.59 -6.28 0.39
N ILE A 83 15.85 -5.41 -0.29
CA ILE A 83 15.58 -5.45 -1.71
C ILE A 83 16.17 -4.19 -2.35
N GLU A 84 17.25 -4.36 -3.12
CA GLU A 84 17.78 -3.32 -3.98
C GLU A 84 17.06 -3.41 -5.33
N TRP A 85 16.01 -2.61 -5.49
CA TRP A 85 15.09 -2.71 -6.61
C TRP A 85 15.41 -1.65 -7.66
N ARG A 86 16.47 -1.83 -8.44
CA ARG A 86 16.92 -0.83 -9.44
C ARG A 86 16.28 -1.01 -10.81
N GLY A 87 15.96 -2.25 -11.16
CA GLY A 87 15.33 -2.62 -12.43
C GLY A 87 13.83 -2.32 -12.45
N LYS A 88 13.26 -2.23 -13.64
CA LYS A 88 11.82 -1.94 -13.83
C LYS A 88 11.02 -3.23 -13.89
N TRP A 89 9.94 -3.32 -13.12
CA TRP A 89 8.95 -4.38 -13.28
C TRP A 89 7.78 -3.87 -14.11
N THR A 90 7.45 -4.54 -15.21
CA THR A 90 6.31 -4.18 -16.06
C THR A 90 5.27 -5.28 -16.03
N PHE A 91 4.05 -4.96 -15.61
CA PHE A 91 2.92 -5.90 -15.64
C PHE A 91 2.48 -6.17 -17.09
N SER A 92 2.06 -7.40 -17.35
CA SER A 92 1.51 -7.76 -18.65
C SER A 92 0.24 -6.98 -18.98
N ASP A 93 0.02 -6.72 -20.26
CA ASP A 93 -1.18 -6.13 -20.83
C ASP A 93 -2.32 -7.13 -21.06
N ASP A 94 -2.23 -8.32 -20.44
CA ASP A 94 -3.27 -9.36 -20.52
C ASP A 94 -4.43 -9.05 -19.55
N LEU A 95 -5.34 -8.18 -19.98
CA LEU A 95 -6.52 -7.78 -19.22
C LEU A 95 -7.38 -8.98 -18.80
N ASP A 96 -7.52 -9.98 -19.67
CA ASP A 96 -8.34 -11.16 -19.41
C ASP A 96 -7.69 -12.04 -18.33
N TYR A 97 -6.38 -12.25 -18.39
CA TYR A 97 -5.66 -12.93 -17.32
C TYR A 97 -5.87 -12.23 -15.98
N TRP A 98 -5.62 -10.93 -15.92
CA TRP A 98 -5.67 -10.19 -14.65
C TRP A 98 -7.06 -10.13 -14.04
N ARG A 99 -8.13 -10.00 -14.84
CA ARG A 99 -9.50 -10.05 -14.33
C ARG A 99 -9.86 -11.41 -13.71
N ASN A 100 -9.29 -12.50 -14.23
CA ASN A 100 -9.64 -13.86 -13.83
C ASN A 100 -8.65 -14.49 -12.85
N SER A 101 -7.43 -13.96 -12.75
CA SER A 101 -6.31 -14.64 -12.08
C SER A 101 -5.61 -13.79 -11.01
N SER A 102 -6.15 -12.63 -10.63
CA SER A 102 -5.60 -11.81 -9.53
C SER A 102 -5.97 -12.34 -8.14
N TYR A 103 -5.32 -11.87 -7.07
CA TYR A 103 -5.73 -12.16 -5.70
C TYR A 103 -6.97 -11.34 -5.34
N PRO A 104 -8.07 -11.94 -4.88
CA PRO A 104 -9.27 -11.20 -4.51
C PRO A 104 -9.06 -10.40 -3.22
N ILE A 105 -9.54 -9.16 -3.20
CA ILE A 105 -9.60 -8.29 -2.04
C ILE A 105 -11.07 -8.07 -1.69
N ALA A 106 -11.49 -8.46 -0.48
CA ALA A 106 -12.88 -8.34 -0.07
C ALA A 106 -13.34 -6.87 0.02
N PHE A 107 -12.45 -5.99 0.51
CA PHE A 107 -12.72 -4.56 0.59
C PHE A 107 -12.83 -3.97 -0.82
N GLN A 108 -13.97 -3.33 -1.07
CA GLN A 108 -14.38 -2.77 -2.37
C GLN A 108 -14.27 -3.75 -3.55
N ASN A 109 -14.38 -5.06 -3.30
CA ASN A 109 -14.34 -6.10 -4.35
C ASN A 109 -13.16 -5.92 -5.32
N HIS A 110 -12.01 -5.50 -4.77
CA HIS A 110 -10.81 -5.20 -5.53
C HIS A 110 -10.00 -6.46 -5.81
N ALA A 111 -8.92 -6.28 -6.56
CA ALA A 111 -8.00 -7.35 -6.92
C ALA A 111 -6.56 -6.87 -6.74
N ALA A 112 -5.63 -7.77 -6.45
CA ALA A 112 -4.20 -7.48 -6.34
C ALA A 112 -3.38 -8.39 -7.25
N GLY A 113 -2.41 -7.81 -7.96
CA GLY A 113 -1.47 -8.54 -8.81
C GLY A 113 -0.21 -8.96 -8.05
N PHE A 114 0.30 -8.08 -7.19
CA PHE A 114 1.46 -8.35 -6.33
C PHE A 114 1.14 -8.03 -4.87
N VAL A 115 1.34 -9.03 -4.02
CA VAL A 115 1.21 -8.91 -2.57
C VAL A 115 2.55 -9.25 -1.92
N ILE A 116 3.05 -8.44 -0.99
CA ILE A 116 4.19 -8.81 -0.15
C ILE A 116 3.75 -8.90 1.31
N THR A 117 4.18 -9.98 1.97
CA THR A 117 3.81 -10.31 3.35
C THR A 117 5.03 -10.58 4.21
N GLY A 118 4.95 -10.25 5.50
CA GLY A 118 5.96 -10.57 6.50
C GLY A 118 6.60 -9.33 7.14
N GLN A 119 7.81 -9.44 7.68
CA GLN A 119 8.33 -8.43 8.61
C GLN A 119 9.78 -8.00 8.33
N ASN A 120 10.15 -6.80 8.79
CA ASN A 120 11.49 -6.23 8.64
C ASN A 120 11.95 -6.21 7.17
N ILE A 121 11.18 -5.49 6.34
CA ILE A 121 11.35 -5.43 4.88
C ILE A 121 11.94 -4.06 4.52
N ARG A 122 13.09 -4.06 3.83
CA ARG A 122 13.71 -2.82 3.34
C ARG A 122 13.74 -2.83 1.82
N ILE A 123 13.16 -1.83 1.18
CA ILE A 123 13.11 -1.65 -0.27
C ILE A 123 13.74 -0.30 -0.61
N ASP A 124 14.71 -0.29 -1.52
CA ASP A 124 15.24 0.95 -2.09
C ASP A 124 15.22 0.84 -3.62
N GLY A 125 14.51 1.76 -4.27
CA GLY A 125 14.41 1.84 -5.72
C GLY A 125 15.63 2.51 -6.38
N TYR A 126 16.51 3.13 -5.58
CA TYR A 126 17.68 3.89 -6.03
C TYR A 126 17.37 4.97 -7.08
N GLY A 127 16.11 5.41 -7.18
CA GLY A 127 15.65 6.42 -8.13
C GLY A 127 15.42 5.92 -9.56
N THR A 128 15.66 4.63 -9.83
CA THR A 128 15.57 4.04 -11.19
C THR A 128 14.60 2.88 -11.27
N GLY A 129 14.34 2.20 -10.17
CA GLY A 129 13.47 1.04 -10.13
C GLY A 129 12.15 1.30 -9.42
N GLY A 130 11.20 0.43 -9.76
CA GLY A 130 9.79 0.68 -9.55
C GLY A 130 8.94 -0.27 -10.37
N ILE A 131 7.64 -0.02 -10.33
CA ILE A 131 6.63 -0.78 -11.06
C ILE A 131 6.04 0.09 -12.16
N ASP A 132 5.90 -0.49 -13.35
CA ASP A 132 5.10 -0.03 -14.45
C ASP A 132 3.89 -0.96 -14.55
N GLY A 133 2.72 -0.50 -14.10
CA GLY A 133 1.49 -1.28 -14.10
C GLY A 133 0.93 -1.51 -15.50
N ASN A 134 1.49 -0.88 -16.54
CA ASN A 134 0.96 -0.97 -17.90
C ASN A 134 -0.52 -0.53 -17.98
N GLY A 135 -0.88 0.43 -17.14
CA GLY A 135 -2.25 0.90 -16.91
C GLY A 135 -2.89 1.59 -18.09
N ASN A 136 -2.11 2.17 -19.02
CA ASN A 136 -2.66 2.85 -20.19
C ASN A 136 -3.54 1.93 -21.05
N THR A 137 -3.22 0.63 -21.13
CA THR A 137 -4.07 -0.36 -21.80
C THR A 137 -5.47 -0.44 -21.17
N TRP A 138 -5.56 -0.35 -19.84
CA TRP A 138 -6.82 -0.33 -19.11
C TRP A 138 -7.56 0.99 -19.33
N TYR A 139 -6.85 2.12 -19.21
CA TYR A 139 -7.45 3.44 -19.37
C TYR A 139 -8.05 3.61 -20.77
N THR A 140 -7.34 3.16 -21.82
CA THR A 140 -7.81 3.20 -23.21
C THR A 140 -8.97 2.23 -23.46
N ALA A 141 -8.96 1.05 -22.84
CA ALA A 141 -10.05 0.08 -22.95
C ALA A 141 -11.34 0.55 -22.28
N GLU A 142 -11.23 1.21 -21.13
CA GLU A 142 -12.37 1.57 -20.28
C GLU A 142 -12.83 3.03 -20.45
N LYS A 143 -11.97 3.93 -20.93
CA LYS A 143 -12.29 5.34 -21.26
C LYS A 143 -13.04 6.08 -20.16
N GLY A 144 -12.60 5.92 -18.91
CA GLY A 144 -13.25 6.51 -17.74
C GLY A 144 -14.52 5.77 -17.27
N HIS A 145 -14.86 4.62 -17.85
CA HIS A 145 -15.92 3.75 -17.37
C HIS A 145 -15.34 2.52 -16.68
N THR A 146 -14.82 2.74 -15.47
CA THR A 146 -14.13 1.69 -14.70
C THR A 146 -14.95 0.41 -14.60
N GLN A 147 -14.29 -0.73 -14.86
CA GLN A 147 -14.86 -2.06 -14.62
C GLN A 147 -14.14 -2.80 -13.47
N PRO A 148 -14.81 -3.76 -12.80
CA PRO A 148 -14.15 -4.62 -11.82
C PRO A 148 -12.98 -5.43 -12.40
N GLY A 149 -12.02 -5.78 -11.54
CA GLY A 149 -10.95 -6.73 -11.85
C GLY A 149 -9.63 -6.10 -12.34
N ARG A 150 -9.48 -4.78 -12.28
CA ARG A 150 -8.16 -4.13 -12.41
C ARG A 150 -7.32 -4.48 -11.18
N PRO A 151 -6.12 -5.07 -11.34
CA PRO A 151 -5.29 -5.44 -10.20
C PRO A 151 -4.55 -4.23 -9.63
N MET A 152 -4.49 -4.11 -8.31
CA MET A 152 -3.52 -3.26 -7.64
C MET A 152 -2.11 -3.82 -7.87
N PRO A 153 -1.17 -3.02 -8.42
CA PRO A 153 0.17 -3.47 -8.75
C PRO A 153 1.09 -3.65 -7.54
N PHE A 154 0.76 -3.07 -6.37
CA PHE A 154 1.60 -3.22 -5.19
C PHE A 154 0.79 -3.16 -3.88
N VAL A 155 0.67 -4.30 -3.21
CA VAL A 155 -0.02 -4.41 -1.92
C VAL A 155 0.92 -4.95 -0.85
N PHE A 156 1.09 -4.18 0.22
CA PHE A 156 1.68 -4.65 1.47
C PHE A 156 0.57 -5.25 2.32
N TRP A 157 0.59 -6.56 2.54
CA TRP A 157 -0.46 -7.25 3.28
C TRP A 157 0.08 -8.09 4.43
N ASN A 158 -0.40 -7.86 5.65
CA ASN A 158 0.04 -8.52 6.87
C ASN A 158 1.54 -8.31 7.06
N VAL A 159 1.92 -7.03 7.14
CA VAL A 159 3.32 -6.62 7.24
C VAL A 159 3.64 -5.84 8.50
N SER A 160 4.88 -5.92 8.94
CA SER A 160 5.40 -5.06 10.00
C SER A 160 6.84 -4.63 9.77
N ASP A 161 7.19 -3.45 10.27
CA ASP A 161 8.55 -2.91 10.20
C ASP A 161 9.07 -2.82 8.76
N VAL A 162 8.45 -1.95 7.96
CA VAL A 162 8.76 -1.80 6.53
C VAL A 162 9.35 -0.42 6.23
N SER A 163 10.40 -0.36 5.42
CA SER A 163 10.92 0.90 4.86
C SER A 163 11.01 0.83 3.34
N VAL A 164 10.44 1.81 2.64
CA VAL A 164 10.51 1.96 1.19
C VAL A 164 11.06 3.34 0.84
N ASP A 165 12.16 3.38 0.10
CA ASP A 165 12.82 4.61 -0.33
C ASP A 165 12.99 4.66 -1.86
N ASN A 166 12.89 5.86 -2.45
CA ASN A 166 13.26 6.15 -3.84
C ASN A 166 12.58 5.27 -4.90
N PHE A 167 11.29 5.00 -4.73
CA PHE A 167 10.53 4.04 -5.53
C PHE A 167 9.44 4.71 -6.34
N TYR A 168 9.14 4.20 -7.54
CA TYR A 168 8.01 4.68 -8.34
C TYR A 168 6.98 3.61 -8.65
N ILE A 169 5.75 4.06 -8.86
CA ILE A 169 4.70 3.32 -9.55
C ILE A 169 4.19 4.17 -10.71
N LYS A 170 4.35 3.67 -11.93
CA LYS A 170 3.92 4.31 -13.17
C LYS A 170 2.78 3.50 -13.77
N ASP A 171 1.79 4.21 -14.29
CA ASP A 171 0.57 3.70 -14.91
C ASP A 171 -0.02 2.50 -14.14
N PRO A 172 -0.39 2.68 -12.86
CA PRO A 172 -1.02 1.61 -12.07
C PRO A 172 -2.39 1.25 -12.66
N GLN A 173 -2.73 -0.04 -12.73
CA GLN A 173 -4.01 -0.46 -13.29
C GLN A 173 -5.19 0.01 -12.41
N LEU A 174 -4.99 0.09 -11.09
CA LEU A 174 -5.91 0.61 -10.08
C LEU A 174 -5.11 1.44 -9.04
N TRP A 175 -5.37 1.28 -7.74
CA TRP A 175 -4.66 1.96 -6.66
C TRP A 175 -3.18 1.58 -6.63
N SER A 176 -2.30 2.56 -6.45
CA SER A 176 -0.85 2.42 -6.64
C SER A 176 -0.16 1.69 -5.49
N VAL A 177 0.05 2.39 -4.36
CA VAL A 177 0.68 1.84 -3.15
C VAL A 177 -0.42 1.57 -2.14
N ASN A 178 -0.54 0.31 -1.71
CA ASN A 178 -1.63 -0.12 -0.86
C ASN A 178 -1.09 -0.80 0.40
N ILE A 179 -1.57 -0.37 1.57
CA ILE A 179 -1.29 -1.02 2.84
C ILE A 179 -2.59 -1.66 3.34
N MET A 180 -2.55 -2.96 3.60
CA MET A 180 -3.65 -3.73 4.15
C MET A 180 -3.13 -4.53 5.35
N ASN A 181 -3.53 -4.18 6.56
CA ASN A 181 -2.98 -4.79 7.78
C ASN A 181 -1.44 -4.61 7.87
N GLY A 182 -1.01 -3.37 8.08
CA GLY A 182 0.40 -2.97 8.12
C GLY A 182 0.75 -2.18 9.39
N THR A 183 1.88 -2.49 10.03
CA THR A 183 2.32 -1.79 11.26
C THR A 183 3.76 -1.30 11.14
N ASN A 184 4.04 -0.08 11.63
CA ASN A 184 5.38 0.52 11.65
C ASN A 184 6.01 0.58 10.25
N MET A 185 5.51 1.47 9.40
CA MET A 185 5.97 1.57 8.02
C MET A 185 6.43 2.98 7.69
N ARG A 186 7.53 3.10 6.96
CA ARG A 186 8.06 4.37 6.44
C ARG A 186 8.21 4.32 4.94
N PHE A 187 7.70 5.35 4.28
CA PHE A 187 7.79 5.55 2.84
C PHE A 187 8.41 6.91 2.58
N ASN A 188 9.39 6.97 1.68
CA ASN A 188 10.06 8.21 1.39
C ASN A 188 10.51 8.34 -0.06
N ASN A 189 10.33 9.53 -0.62
CA ASN A 189 10.66 9.82 -2.01
C ASN A 189 9.96 8.83 -2.94
N ILE A 190 8.63 8.81 -2.84
CA ILE A 190 7.77 7.94 -3.64
C ILE A 190 7.13 8.76 -4.76
N TYR A 191 7.14 8.22 -5.97
CA TYR A 191 6.51 8.83 -7.14
C TYR A 191 5.41 7.93 -7.71
N CYS A 192 4.19 8.42 -7.77
CA CYS A 192 3.08 7.74 -8.41
C CYS A 192 2.58 8.57 -9.60
N ASN A 193 2.45 7.94 -10.76
CA ASN A 193 1.99 8.60 -11.98
C ASN A 193 1.04 7.70 -12.75
N ALA A 194 -0.16 8.16 -13.03
CA ALA A 194 -1.08 7.57 -13.99
C ALA A 194 -1.29 8.58 -15.13
N THR A 195 -0.97 8.19 -16.36
CA THR A 195 -1.18 9.02 -17.54
C THR A 195 -1.87 8.22 -18.64
N ALA A 196 -3.09 8.63 -19.01
CA ALA A 196 -3.77 8.11 -20.19
C ALA A 196 -3.37 8.93 -21.42
N VAL A 197 -2.49 8.39 -22.26
CA VAL A 197 -1.92 9.15 -23.39
C VAL A 197 -2.93 9.38 -24.52
N ASP A 198 -3.96 8.55 -24.59
CA ASP A 198 -5.02 8.62 -25.60
C ASP A 198 -6.26 9.40 -25.13
N ALA A 199 -6.29 9.83 -23.87
CA ALA A 199 -7.43 10.52 -23.30
C ALA A 199 -7.55 11.95 -23.85
N PRO A 200 -8.75 12.38 -24.28
CA PRO A 200 -8.99 13.78 -24.61
C PRO A 200 -8.75 14.70 -23.41
N TYR A 201 -8.32 15.93 -23.69
CA TYR A 201 -8.20 16.96 -22.65
C TYR A 201 -9.55 17.18 -21.95
N GLY A 202 -9.53 17.26 -20.61
CA GLY A 202 -10.71 17.40 -19.78
C GLY A 202 -11.42 16.07 -19.44
N GLU A 203 -11.03 14.95 -20.05
CA GLU A 203 -11.56 13.64 -19.69
C GLU A 203 -10.64 12.93 -18.68
N ASN A 204 -11.25 12.30 -17.68
CA ASN A 204 -10.53 11.51 -16.68
C ASN A 204 -10.67 10.01 -17.02
N TRP A 205 -9.69 9.46 -17.74
CA TRP A 205 -9.61 8.02 -18.04
C TRP A 205 -8.76 7.24 -17.03
N VAL A 206 -8.07 7.95 -16.13
CA VAL A 206 -7.22 7.39 -15.08
C VAL A 206 -7.96 7.28 -13.74
N GLN A 207 -9.25 6.96 -13.78
CA GLN A 207 -10.07 6.82 -12.57
C GLN A 207 -9.57 5.68 -11.68
N ASN A 208 -9.74 5.83 -10.36
CA ASN A 208 -9.35 4.86 -9.32
C ASN A 208 -7.86 4.49 -9.39
N THR A 209 -7.02 5.45 -9.78
CA THR A 209 -5.56 5.35 -9.73
C THR A 209 -5.04 6.07 -8.49
N ASP A 210 -5.59 5.73 -7.33
CA ASP A 210 -5.24 6.33 -6.05
C ASP A 210 -3.73 6.18 -5.81
N GLY A 211 -3.10 7.19 -5.19
CA GLY A 211 -1.65 7.25 -5.03
C GLY A 211 -1.14 6.39 -3.87
N PHE A 212 -1.70 6.61 -2.68
CA PHE A 212 -1.27 5.93 -1.45
C PHE A 212 -2.48 5.67 -0.53
N ASP A 213 -2.75 4.39 -0.31
CA ASP A 213 -3.93 3.92 0.40
C ASP A 213 -3.55 3.15 1.65
N THR A 214 -4.23 3.47 2.75
CA THR A 214 -4.04 2.79 4.04
C THR A 214 -5.34 2.16 4.51
N MET A 215 -5.31 0.88 4.85
CA MET A 215 -6.41 0.16 5.47
C MET A 215 -5.84 -0.78 6.53
N ASP A 216 -6.47 -0.83 7.71
CA ASP A 216 -5.95 -1.64 8.82
C ASP A 216 -4.48 -1.29 9.14
N ALA A 217 -4.16 0.00 9.13
CA ALA A 217 -2.77 0.46 9.16
C ALA A 217 -2.45 1.20 10.47
N GLN A 218 -1.28 0.94 11.06
CA GLN A 218 -0.85 1.60 12.28
C GLN A 218 0.60 2.08 12.21
N ASN A 219 0.87 3.30 12.67
CA ASN A 219 2.20 3.90 12.71
C ASN A 219 2.82 4.00 11.30
N ILE A 220 2.18 4.77 10.43
CA ILE A 220 2.61 4.95 9.04
C ILE A 220 3.22 6.34 8.86
N GLN A 221 4.38 6.40 8.22
CA GLN A 221 5.05 7.64 7.83
C GLN A 221 5.22 7.70 6.32
N LEU A 222 4.78 8.79 5.70
CA LEU A 222 5.02 9.07 4.28
C LEU A 222 5.64 10.46 4.13
N SER A 223 6.82 10.52 3.51
CA SER A 223 7.54 11.78 3.32
C SER A 223 7.96 11.96 1.86
N ASN A 224 7.87 13.18 1.33
CA ASN A 224 8.32 13.48 -0.03
C ASN A 224 7.59 12.62 -1.07
N PHE A 225 6.28 12.80 -1.14
CA PHE A 225 5.43 12.04 -2.05
C PHE A 225 4.97 12.92 -3.21
N ILE A 226 5.10 12.43 -4.44
CA ILE A 226 4.60 13.09 -5.63
C ILE A 226 3.62 12.16 -6.32
N TYR A 227 2.39 12.64 -6.46
CA TYR A 227 1.31 11.98 -7.15
C TYR A 227 0.91 12.79 -8.39
N GLN A 228 0.66 12.07 -9.48
CA GLN A 228 -0.12 12.55 -10.61
C GLN A 228 -1.09 11.46 -11.05
N GLY A 229 -2.38 11.74 -11.13
CA GLY A 229 -3.37 10.75 -11.54
C GLY A 229 -4.78 11.32 -11.51
N GLY A 230 -5.78 10.43 -11.55
CA GLY A 230 -7.19 10.79 -11.72
C GLY A 230 -8.07 10.59 -10.49
N ASP A 231 -7.53 10.19 -9.35
CA ASP A 231 -8.32 9.89 -8.15
C ASP A 231 -7.60 10.40 -6.88
N ASP A 232 -7.84 9.77 -5.73
CA ASP A 232 -7.28 10.20 -4.46
C ASP A 232 -5.74 10.19 -4.49
N CYS A 233 -5.13 11.34 -4.18
CA CYS A 233 -3.68 11.44 -4.03
C CYS A 233 -3.20 10.57 -2.85
N VAL A 234 -3.91 10.69 -1.72
CA VAL A 234 -3.77 9.82 -0.56
C VAL A 234 -5.17 9.51 -0.07
N ALA A 235 -5.44 8.24 0.27
CA ALA A 235 -6.69 7.83 0.91
C ALA A 235 -6.45 7.07 2.22
N ILE A 236 -6.97 7.61 3.32
CA ILE A 236 -6.97 6.96 4.63
C ILE A 236 -8.28 6.17 4.78
N LYS A 237 -8.23 4.86 4.53
CA LYS A 237 -9.38 3.94 4.63
C LYS A 237 -9.54 3.44 6.08
N PRO A 238 -10.60 2.65 6.37
CA PRO A 238 -10.94 2.15 7.71
C PRO A 238 -9.79 1.58 8.54
N ARG A 239 -9.90 1.75 9.86
CA ARG A 239 -9.04 1.14 10.90
C ARG A 239 -7.57 1.53 10.75
N SER A 240 -7.37 2.81 10.43
CA SER A 240 -6.07 3.42 10.20
C SER A 240 -5.76 4.43 11.30
N TYR A 241 -4.63 4.24 12.00
CA TYR A 241 -4.29 4.98 13.22
C TYR A 241 -2.83 5.43 13.25
N ASN A 242 -2.58 6.63 13.80
CA ASN A 242 -1.23 7.20 13.94
C ASN A 242 -0.49 7.26 12.59
N ILE A 243 -0.96 8.16 11.71
CA ILE A 243 -0.41 8.35 10.37
C ILE A 243 0.14 9.77 10.26
N ASP A 244 1.42 9.89 9.92
CA ASP A 244 2.12 11.16 9.72
C ASP A 244 2.61 11.26 8.28
N ILE A 245 2.02 12.18 7.51
CA ILE A 245 2.32 12.39 6.10
C ILE A 245 2.82 13.82 5.94
N HIS A 246 3.95 14.01 5.27
CA HIS A 246 4.50 15.34 5.07
C HIS A 246 5.16 15.55 3.72
N ASN A 247 5.10 16.79 3.23
CA ASN A 247 5.67 17.19 1.94
C ASN A 247 5.11 16.37 0.77
N VAL A 248 3.86 16.63 0.43
CA VAL A 248 3.11 15.93 -0.62
C VAL A 248 2.81 16.89 -1.77
N THR A 249 2.98 16.44 -3.01
CA THR A 249 2.50 17.15 -4.20
C THR A 249 1.48 16.29 -4.94
N CYS A 250 0.25 16.76 -5.02
CA CYS A 250 -0.84 16.12 -5.75
C CYS A 250 -1.12 16.88 -7.05
N ARG A 251 -0.99 16.20 -8.20
CA ARG A 251 -1.24 16.75 -9.54
C ARG A 251 -2.43 16.06 -10.21
N GLY A 252 -3.56 16.75 -10.36
CA GLY A 252 -4.83 16.14 -10.75
C GLY A 252 -5.48 15.28 -9.64
N GLY A 253 -6.66 14.73 -9.95
CA GLY A 253 -7.38 13.80 -9.08
C GLY A 253 -8.24 14.44 -7.98
N ASN A 254 -8.53 13.67 -6.94
CA ASN A 254 -9.54 14.02 -5.93
C ASN A 254 -8.99 14.74 -4.70
N GLY A 255 -7.66 14.84 -4.57
CA GLY A 255 -7.00 15.45 -3.42
C GLY A 255 -6.69 14.45 -2.30
N ILE A 256 -6.66 14.92 -1.05
CA ILE A 256 -6.40 14.09 0.13
C ILE A 256 -7.72 13.60 0.73
N ALA A 257 -7.94 12.29 0.78
CA ALA A 257 -9.16 11.69 1.30
C ALA A 257 -8.96 11.05 2.69
N ILE A 258 -9.86 11.33 3.62
CA ILE A 258 -10.14 10.45 4.76
C ILE A 258 -11.40 9.68 4.42
N GLY A 259 -11.24 8.43 3.99
CA GLY A 259 -12.30 7.52 3.60
C GLY A 259 -12.19 6.95 2.18
N SER A 260 -13.22 6.27 1.67
CA SER A 260 -14.55 6.21 2.27
C SER A 260 -14.60 5.38 3.56
N LEU A 261 -15.34 5.84 4.56
CA LEU A 261 -15.52 5.15 5.84
C LEU A 261 -16.96 4.67 5.99
N GLY A 262 -17.17 3.50 6.57
CA GLY A 262 -18.51 2.98 6.91
C GLY A 262 -19.23 2.24 5.78
N GLN A 263 -18.53 1.91 4.69
CA GLN A 263 -19.10 1.15 3.57
C GLN A 263 -19.56 -0.27 3.98
N TYR A 264 -18.89 -0.86 4.95
CA TYR A 264 -19.14 -2.21 5.44
C TYR A 264 -19.63 -2.14 6.90
N GLN A 265 -20.44 -3.11 7.33
CA GLN A 265 -21.02 -3.19 8.68
C GLN A 265 -20.00 -3.63 9.73
N GLU A 266 -18.94 -2.84 9.87
CA GLU A 266 -17.79 -3.05 10.73
C GLU A 266 -17.24 -1.70 11.20
N ASP A 267 -16.26 -1.72 12.12
CA ASP A 267 -15.57 -0.51 12.55
C ASP A 267 -14.84 0.11 11.36
N SER A 268 -15.08 1.39 11.14
CA SER A 268 -14.41 2.23 10.15
C SER A 268 -13.69 3.42 10.76
N SER A 269 -13.40 3.35 12.06
CA SER A 269 -12.70 4.42 12.77
C SER A 269 -11.32 4.69 12.21
N VAL A 270 -10.94 5.96 12.24
CA VAL A 270 -9.58 6.45 11.97
C VAL A 270 -9.21 7.48 13.03
N ALA A 271 -7.97 7.49 13.48
CA ALA A 271 -7.53 8.47 14.46
C ALA A 271 -6.05 8.82 14.38
N ASP A 272 -5.70 9.99 14.91
CA ASP A 272 -4.32 10.47 15.03
C ASP A 272 -3.64 10.58 13.66
N ILE A 273 -4.26 11.38 12.79
CA ILE A 273 -3.80 11.59 11.41
C ILE A 273 -3.25 13.00 11.27
N ARG A 274 -2.02 13.13 10.79
CA ARG A 274 -1.41 14.42 10.46
C ARG A 274 -0.96 14.40 9.01
N ILE A 275 -1.41 15.36 8.22
CA ILE A 275 -0.98 15.56 6.84
C ILE A 275 -0.57 17.02 6.67
N ASP A 276 0.72 17.24 6.44
CA ASP A 276 1.34 18.57 6.47
C ASP A 276 2.11 18.91 5.19
N LYS A 277 2.13 20.19 4.81
CA LYS A 277 2.85 20.70 3.62
C LYS A 277 2.38 19.99 2.35
N VAL A 278 1.13 20.23 1.99
CA VAL A 278 0.51 19.64 0.81
C VAL A 278 0.41 20.68 -0.28
N LYS A 279 0.90 20.35 -1.48
CA LYS A 279 0.73 21.16 -2.68
C LYS A 279 -0.28 20.48 -3.60
N VAL A 280 -1.41 21.13 -3.84
CA VAL A 280 -2.46 20.65 -4.74
C VAL A 280 -2.38 21.45 -6.02
N ILE A 281 -2.23 20.78 -7.16
CA ILE A 281 -2.01 21.41 -8.46
C ILE A 281 -2.97 20.79 -9.48
N ARG A 282 -3.75 21.63 -10.16
CA ARG A 282 -4.50 21.19 -11.34
C ARG A 282 -3.54 20.70 -12.43
N TYR A 283 -3.78 19.51 -12.95
CA TYR A 283 -3.05 18.95 -14.09
C TYR A 283 -3.93 18.88 -15.34
N ASN A 284 -5.14 18.36 -15.17
CA ASN A 284 -6.22 18.37 -16.16
C ASN A 284 -7.48 19.02 -15.51
N GLU A 285 -8.65 19.00 -16.15
CA GLU A 285 -9.91 19.47 -15.54
C GLU A 285 -10.48 18.50 -14.47
N ASP A 286 -9.62 17.64 -13.91
CA ASP A 286 -9.93 16.53 -13.01
C ASP A 286 -9.54 16.79 -11.55
N MET A 287 -9.01 17.98 -11.21
CA MET A 287 -8.70 18.30 -9.81
C MET A 287 -9.97 18.72 -9.04
N HIS A 288 -10.52 17.80 -8.26
CA HIS A 288 -11.78 18.00 -7.53
C HIS A 288 -11.59 18.72 -6.20
N ASN A 289 -11.10 18.03 -5.16
CA ASN A 289 -10.98 18.60 -3.82
C ASN A 289 -9.52 18.91 -3.46
N SER A 290 -9.32 19.77 -2.48
CA SER A 290 -8.02 19.91 -1.81
C SER A 290 -7.81 18.78 -0.80
N ALA A 291 -8.71 18.68 0.17
CA ALA A 291 -8.82 17.56 1.08
C ALA A 291 -10.28 17.33 1.47
N TYR A 292 -10.65 16.10 1.82
CA TYR A 292 -12.02 15.81 2.17
C TYR A 292 -12.18 14.56 3.05
N ILE A 293 -13.25 14.53 3.83
CA ILE A 293 -13.68 13.37 4.61
C ILE A 293 -14.95 12.84 3.95
N LYS A 294 -14.95 11.56 3.57
CA LYS A 294 -16.12 10.90 2.97
C LYS A 294 -16.56 9.71 3.81
N THR A 295 -17.78 9.75 4.36
CA THR A 295 -18.39 8.60 5.04
C THR A 295 -19.66 8.14 4.33
N TRP A 296 -19.95 6.85 4.43
CA TRP A 296 -21.17 6.24 3.96
C TRP A 296 -22.35 6.58 4.86
N VAL A 297 -23.55 6.51 4.28
CA VAL A 297 -24.80 6.55 5.04
C VAL A 297 -24.85 5.43 6.09
N GLY A 298 -25.53 5.69 7.21
CA GLY A 298 -25.64 4.79 8.36
C GLY A 298 -26.62 3.63 8.17
N GLU A 299 -27.02 3.31 6.93
CA GLU A 299 -27.89 2.20 6.60
C GLU A 299 -27.40 1.46 5.35
N LEU A 300 -27.88 0.23 5.15
CA LEU A 300 -27.59 -0.52 3.93
C LEU A 300 -28.43 0.02 2.76
N VAL A 301 -27.76 0.60 1.77
CA VAL A 301 -28.37 1.10 0.53
C VAL A 301 -27.97 0.22 -0.66
N PRO A 302 -28.89 -0.03 -1.61
CA PRO A 302 -28.58 -0.78 -2.83
C PRO A 302 -27.40 -0.17 -3.59
N GLN A 303 -26.49 -0.99 -4.09
CA GLN A 303 -25.33 -0.56 -4.86
C GLN A 303 -25.24 -1.26 -6.21
N SER A 304 -24.45 -0.68 -7.12
CA SER A 304 -24.12 -1.28 -8.40
C SER A 304 -23.11 -2.44 -8.23
N SER A 305 -22.75 -3.09 -9.35
CA SER A 305 -21.77 -4.17 -9.35
C SER A 305 -20.35 -3.68 -9.04
N TYR A 306 -20.00 -2.46 -9.44
CA TYR A 306 -18.67 -1.90 -9.21
C TYR A 306 -18.43 -1.68 -7.71
N GLU A 307 -17.32 -2.22 -7.20
CA GLU A 307 -16.91 -2.30 -5.79
C GLU A 307 -17.80 -3.09 -4.81
N SER A 308 -19.08 -3.27 -5.13
CA SER A 308 -20.06 -3.85 -4.21
C SER A 308 -20.59 -5.21 -4.65
N ALA A 309 -20.27 -5.66 -5.87
CA ALA A 309 -20.81 -6.89 -6.46
C ALA A 309 -22.36 -6.96 -6.41
N GLY A 310 -23.03 -5.80 -6.47
CA GLY A 310 -24.48 -5.67 -6.38
C GLY A 310 -25.05 -5.84 -4.97
N LEU A 311 -24.21 -6.02 -3.95
CA LEU A 311 -24.63 -6.10 -2.56
C LEU A 311 -24.87 -4.71 -1.99
N ALA A 312 -25.86 -4.57 -1.11
CA ALA A 312 -26.06 -3.34 -0.38
C ALA A 312 -24.84 -3.01 0.49
N ARG A 313 -24.54 -1.71 0.63
CA ARG A 313 -23.43 -1.15 1.41
C ARG A 313 -23.88 0.04 2.24
N GLY A 314 -23.03 0.47 3.17
CA GLY A 314 -23.37 1.42 4.21
C GLY A 314 -23.73 0.73 5.52
N GLY A 315 -24.13 1.51 6.52
CA GLY A 315 -24.46 0.98 7.85
C GLY A 315 -23.25 0.51 8.68
N GLY A 316 -22.03 0.83 8.24
CA GLY A 316 -20.86 0.76 9.10
C GLY A 316 -20.89 1.79 10.22
N TRP A 317 -20.01 1.62 11.20
CA TRP A 317 -19.91 2.49 12.38
C TRP A 317 -18.44 2.85 12.64
N GLY A 318 -18.18 3.91 13.39
CA GLY A 318 -16.82 4.33 13.71
C GLY A 318 -16.72 5.82 14.02
N SER A 319 -15.51 6.35 14.07
CA SER A 319 -15.24 7.77 14.38
C SER A 319 -14.01 8.29 13.63
N VAL A 320 -13.98 9.59 13.34
CA VAL A 320 -12.80 10.29 12.80
C VAL A 320 -12.30 11.26 13.87
N ARG A 321 -11.16 10.96 14.50
CA ARG A 321 -10.68 11.70 15.68
C ARG A 321 -9.24 12.18 15.50
N ASN A 322 -8.93 13.38 16.01
CA ASN A 322 -7.56 13.94 15.99
C ASN A 322 -6.93 13.92 14.58
N VAL A 323 -7.60 14.56 13.62
CA VAL A 323 -7.10 14.72 12.25
C VAL A 323 -6.66 16.16 12.05
N LEU A 324 -5.39 16.36 11.66
CA LEU A 324 -4.81 17.66 11.33
C LEU A 324 -4.34 17.67 9.87
N LEU A 325 -4.95 18.54 9.07
CA LEU A 325 -4.56 18.80 7.69
C LEU A 325 -4.03 20.24 7.63
N SER A 326 -2.73 20.45 7.39
CA SER A 326 -2.10 21.76 7.55
C SER A 326 -1.16 22.15 6.41
N ASN A 327 -0.97 23.46 6.25
CA ASN A 327 -0.04 24.05 5.28
C ASN A 327 -0.31 23.63 3.82
N PHE A 328 -1.57 23.73 3.40
CA PHE A 328 -1.98 23.44 2.02
C PHE A 328 -1.71 24.64 1.10
N GLU A 329 -1.00 24.41 0.00
CA GLU A 329 -0.84 25.31 -1.12
C GLU A 329 -1.71 24.81 -2.29
N VAL A 330 -2.90 25.41 -2.48
CA VAL A 330 -3.91 24.91 -3.43
C VAL A 330 -3.96 25.78 -4.68
N HIS A 331 -3.70 25.16 -5.84
CA HIS A 331 -3.73 25.78 -7.16
C HIS A 331 -4.70 25.04 -8.08
N GLY A 332 -5.92 25.58 -8.23
CA GLY A 332 -6.87 25.11 -9.22
C GLY A 332 -7.71 23.88 -8.81
N ALA A 333 -7.89 23.59 -7.53
CA ALA A 333 -8.92 22.63 -7.11
C ALA A 333 -10.33 23.20 -7.34
N ASN A 334 -11.27 22.37 -7.82
CA ASN A 334 -12.68 22.75 -7.99
C ASN A 334 -13.36 23.07 -6.66
N SER A 335 -12.90 22.47 -5.56
CA SER A 335 -13.46 22.63 -4.22
C SER A 335 -12.36 22.68 -3.16
N GLY A 336 -12.63 23.45 -2.09
CA GLY A 336 -11.80 23.52 -0.91
C GLY A 336 -11.92 22.25 -0.04
N PRO A 337 -11.70 22.36 1.28
CA PRO A 337 -11.96 21.25 2.19
C PRO A 337 -13.44 20.86 2.23
N ALA A 338 -13.75 19.57 2.25
CA ALA A 338 -15.12 19.07 2.31
C ALA A 338 -15.33 17.94 3.33
N ILE A 339 -16.52 17.82 3.88
CA ILE A 339 -16.94 16.69 4.73
C ILE A 339 -18.30 16.23 4.23
N THR A 340 -18.41 14.95 3.87
CA THR A 340 -19.64 14.33 3.40
C THR A 340 -19.94 13.07 4.20
N GLN A 341 -21.23 12.81 4.43
CA GLN A 341 -21.72 11.67 5.21
C GLN A 341 -22.83 10.89 4.50
N ASP A 342 -22.90 11.04 3.18
CA ASP A 342 -23.95 10.56 2.29
C ASP A 342 -23.38 9.66 1.17
N SER A 343 -22.20 9.05 1.36
CA SER A 343 -21.69 8.11 0.35
C SER A 343 -22.64 6.92 0.23
N GLY A 344 -22.91 6.50 -1.01
CA GLY A 344 -23.81 5.39 -1.35
C GLY A 344 -25.24 5.79 -1.73
N ASN A 345 -25.78 6.91 -1.20
CA ASN A 345 -27.10 7.45 -1.55
C ASN A 345 -27.31 8.85 -0.92
N ASN A 346 -28.25 9.63 -1.43
CA ASN A 346 -28.63 10.96 -0.90
C ASN A 346 -29.50 10.89 0.38
N GLY A 347 -29.29 9.88 1.23
CA GLY A 347 -30.14 9.58 2.40
C GLY A 347 -29.80 10.42 3.64
N PHE A 348 -30.75 10.48 4.59
CA PHE A 348 -30.65 11.33 5.80
C PHE A 348 -30.12 10.60 7.06
N ILE A 349 -29.86 9.29 6.99
CA ILE A 349 -29.33 8.52 8.13
C ILE A 349 -27.81 8.68 8.15
N CYS A 350 -27.32 9.62 8.95
CA CYS A 350 -25.90 9.89 9.06
C CYS A 350 -25.17 8.82 9.87
N PHE A 351 -23.94 8.53 9.43
CA PHE A 351 -22.91 7.93 10.25
C PHE A 351 -22.66 8.80 11.51
N MET A 352 -22.58 8.18 12.69
CA MET A 352 -22.31 8.91 13.94
C MET A 352 -20.84 9.38 13.96
N LEU A 353 -20.59 10.60 13.50
CA LEU A 353 -19.25 11.19 13.42
C LEU A 353 -19.06 12.21 14.55
N GLU A 354 -18.32 11.84 15.60
CA GLU A 354 -17.75 12.83 16.52
C GLU A 354 -16.45 13.37 15.91
N CYS A 355 -16.54 14.44 15.10
CA CYS A 355 -15.37 15.15 14.62
C CYS A 355 -15.03 16.33 15.53
N ALA A 356 -13.85 16.29 16.16
CA ALA A 356 -13.15 17.49 16.60
C ALA A 356 -12.17 17.88 15.49
N LEU A 357 -12.61 18.76 14.58
CA LEU A 357 -11.76 19.35 13.54
C LEU A 357 -11.23 20.69 14.06
N VAL A 358 -9.92 20.86 14.11
CA VAL A 358 -9.30 22.18 14.28
C VAL A 358 -8.81 22.59 12.88
N LEU A 359 -9.58 23.48 12.23
CA LEU A 359 -9.23 24.09 10.94
C LEU A 359 -8.13 25.13 11.09
#